data_AF-A0A0V0QTA4-F1
#
_entry.id   AF-A0A0V0QTA4-F1
#
_cell.length_a   1.000
_cell.length_b   1.000
_cell.length_c   1.000
_cell.angle_alpha   90.00
_cell.angle_beta   90.00
_cell.angle_gamma   90.00
#
_symmetry.space_group_name_H-M   'P 1'
#
loop_
_entity.id
_entity.type
_entity.pdbx_description
1 polymer ?
#
loop_
_entity_poly.entity_id
_entity_poly.type
_entity_poly.pdbx_seq_one_letter_code
_entity_poly.pdbx_strand_id
1 'polypeptide(L)'
;MDHAELGFKLINEESVIARQIQQRRLLQIEQNQNKQLLHMTGLGWYSFKLYKNNEVQTGRYFKKLYDLPLRLKSPSDPSKIMRQSVKIDFEVGTFNYDRNQIRSQRQHYDQILELTIRNRRQNQNPNQQLKDYHYKNGDNMLVNYDKDNLYEYPEELIPFFESNQSKINEQEFNTKNRNNGIDIYIDGMNGLPDNVTICKIEASVIDPNMNEWMDKQDILPNFNEGSNFNPILHDKIELRLRGNEQKENLEKLPCSTVLLRINKAPTTKNSGKVLSIYDDIPEDEWVKYGLWRPRPEFRPNVYNTSYCGPLTQVQNDLYIEKIKRKQISQNKALGLMMNQVNQITQEQGREWVESHLVHNKNTEYINLNYFAKYCPRLGFQVSVDSINKIQLDEQLFYVECIYLQPPDKNGYLLFLIKHADAQQINDQHQDFGFSILPIFLKGGYFNSGQFNLPIVMGKLNENIINGLQQQNPINFINMMIQEKQTYFHNVTSLLIRVRDYQREFKSIYPVSEFTSQLNSNFQMVANCLGSSEFT
;
A
#
# COMPACT_ATOMS: atom_id res chain seq x y z
N MET A 1 12.91 11.08 63.34
CA MET A 1 13.38 10.32 62.17
C MET A 1 14.84 10.65 62.00
N ASP A 2 15.66 9.61 62.12
CA ASP A 2 17.09 9.72 62.34
C ASP A 2 17.79 10.09 61.02
N HIS A 3 18.77 11.00 61.06
CA HIS A 3 19.46 11.48 59.85
C HIS A 3 20.15 10.36 59.06
N ALA A 4 20.45 9.24 59.73
CA ALA A 4 20.97 8.03 59.10
C ALA A 4 19.95 7.33 58.17
N GLU A 5 18.67 7.36 58.52
CA GLU A 5 17.61 6.66 57.76
C GLU A 5 17.29 7.39 56.44
N LEU A 6 17.39 8.72 56.44
CA LEU A 6 17.26 9.55 55.23
C LEU A 6 18.42 9.32 54.25
N GLY A 7 19.65 9.17 54.78
CA GLY A 7 20.85 8.92 53.98
C GLY A 7 20.81 7.57 53.25
N PHE A 8 20.37 6.50 53.93
CA PHE A 8 20.23 5.18 53.29
C PHE A 8 19.15 5.14 52.21
N LYS A 9 18.08 5.94 52.37
CA LYS A 9 17.01 6.01 51.37
C LYS A 9 17.46 6.72 50.09
N LEU A 10 18.19 7.83 50.24
CA LEU A 10 18.75 8.59 49.11
C LEU A 10 19.78 7.77 48.31
N ILE A 11 20.67 7.04 48.99
CA ILE A 11 21.68 6.18 48.32
C ILE A 11 21.00 5.06 47.51
N ASN A 12 19.91 4.48 48.02
CA ASN A 12 19.18 3.44 47.31
C ASN A 12 18.44 4.00 46.08
N GLU A 13 17.83 5.18 46.18
CA GLU A 13 17.14 5.84 45.07
C GLU A 13 18.10 6.24 43.95
N GLU A 14 19.28 6.79 44.28
CA GLU A 14 20.32 7.10 43.29
C GLU A 14 20.83 5.85 42.57
N SER A 15 20.96 4.72 43.28
CA SER A 15 21.39 3.45 42.70
C SER A 15 20.37 2.87 41.70
N VAL A 16 19.07 3.08 41.95
CA VAL A 16 17.98 2.63 41.07
C VAL A 16 17.94 3.48 39.80
N ILE A 17 18.08 4.79 39.93
CA ILE A 17 18.11 5.72 38.78
C ILE A 17 19.33 5.43 37.90
N ALA A 18 20.51 5.19 38.49
CA ALA A 18 21.72 4.83 37.75
C ALA A 18 21.54 3.54 36.93
N ARG A 19 20.93 2.50 37.50
CA ARG A 19 20.63 1.24 36.79
C ARG A 19 19.64 1.44 35.64
N GLN A 20 18.61 2.27 35.83
CA GLN A 20 17.63 2.57 34.77
C GLN A 20 18.26 3.35 33.60
N ILE A 21 19.16 4.30 33.89
CA ILE A 21 19.90 5.05 32.85
C ILE A 21 20.82 4.10 32.07
N GLN A 22 21.51 3.18 32.76
CA GLN A 22 22.39 2.20 32.12
C GLN A 22 21.60 1.21 31.24
N GLN A 23 20.44 0.73 31.68
CA GLN A 23 19.56 -0.11 30.87
C GLN A 23 19.03 0.62 29.63
N ARG A 24 18.63 1.89 29.74
CA ARG A 24 18.20 2.69 28.59
C ARG A 24 19.32 2.88 27.57
N ARG A 25 20.56 3.14 28.02
CA ARG A 25 21.72 3.25 27.12
C ARG A 25 22.02 1.94 26.40
N LEU A 26 21.92 0.80 27.07
CA LEU A 26 22.13 -0.53 26.45
C LEU A 26 21.05 -0.82 25.40
N LEU A 27 19.78 -0.56 25.70
CA LEU A 27 18.66 -0.67 24.75
C LEU A 27 18.86 0.25 23.53
N GLN A 28 19.38 1.46 23.73
CA GLN A 28 19.63 2.40 22.64
C GLN A 28 20.83 2.00 21.78
N ILE A 29 21.87 1.41 22.37
CA ILE A 29 23.01 0.81 21.64
C ILE A 29 22.54 -0.39 20.82
N GLU A 30 21.72 -1.26 21.38
CA GLU A 30 21.18 -2.44 20.71
C GLU A 30 20.20 -2.08 19.58
N GLN A 31 19.36 -1.04 19.78
CA GLN A 31 18.51 -0.47 18.73
C GLN A 31 19.32 0.21 17.62
N ASN A 32 20.45 0.84 17.95
CA ASN A 32 21.33 1.46 16.95
C ASN A 32 22.18 0.43 16.20
N GLN A 33 22.57 -0.68 16.84
CA GLN A 33 23.24 -1.81 16.18
C GLN A 33 22.28 -2.57 15.25
N ASN A 34 21.00 -2.73 15.63
CA ASN A 34 19.96 -3.30 14.77
C ASN A 34 19.49 -2.37 13.65
N LYS A 35 19.79 -1.06 13.73
CA LYS A 35 19.56 -0.08 12.64
C LYS A 35 20.67 -0.05 11.59
N GLN A 36 21.74 -0.83 11.72
CA GLN A 36 22.57 -1.15 10.56
C GLN A 36 21.75 -2.03 9.61
N LEU A 37 20.99 -1.37 8.73
CA LEU A 37 20.39 -1.94 7.54
C LEU A 37 21.38 -2.94 6.93
N LEU A 38 20.96 -4.19 6.82
CA LEU A 38 21.59 -5.16 5.93
C LEU A 38 21.56 -4.56 4.52
N HIS A 39 22.64 -3.89 4.14
CA HIS A 39 22.84 -3.44 2.79
C HIS A 39 22.86 -4.69 1.90
N MET A 40 21.76 -4.93 1.20
CA MET A 40 21.75 -5.92 0.12
C MET A 40 22.72 -5.44 -0.96
N THR A 41 23.92 -6.01 -0.99
CA THR A 41 24.82 -5.86 -2.13
C THR A 41 24.41 -6.89 -3.16
N GLY A 42 23.69 -6.46 -4.21
CA GLY A 42 23.42 -7.33 -5.36
C GLY A 42 24.74 -7.85 -5.92
N LEU A 43 24.86 -9.16 -6.08
CA LEU A 43 26.11 -9.78 -6.51
C LEU A 43 26.43 -9.45 -7.97
N GLY A 44 25.41 -9.35 -8.83
CA GLY A 44 25.54 -8.97 -10.24
C GLY A 44 24.19 -9.01 -10.93
N TRP A 45 24.14 -8.75 -12.24
CA TRP A 45 22.90 -8.76 -13.02
C TRP A 45 23.10 -9.36 -14.42
N TYR A 46 22.01 -9.81 -15.05
CA TYR A 46 22.01 -10.30 -16.43
C TYR A 46 20.66 -10.00 -17.09
N SER A 47 20.66 -9.44 -18.30
CA SER A 47 19.42 -9.25 -19.08
C SER A 47 19.18 -10.41 -20.06
N PHE A 48 18.00 -11.00 -20.03
CA PHE A 48 17.57 -12.04 -20.96
C PHE A 48 16.52 -11.50 -21.94
N LYS A 49 16.69 -11.75 -23.24
CA LYS A 49 15.67 -11.42 -24.25
C LYS A 49 14.79 -12.64 -24.45
N LEU A 50 13.53 -12.56 -24.01
CA LEU A 50 12.58 -13.66 -24.12
C LEU A 50 12.26 -14.04 -25.58
N TYR A 51 12.39 -13.10 -26.51
CA TYR A 51 12.17 -13.33 -27.95
C TYR A 51 13.44 -13.12 -28.75
N LYS A 52 13.68 -14.02 -29.71
CA LYS A 52 14.71 -13.86 -30.74
C LYS A 52 14.12 -14.30 -32.07
N ASN A 53 14.13 -13.40 -33.06
CA ASN A 53 13.54 -13.64 -34.39
C ASN A 53 12.05 -14.04 -34.32
N ASN A 54 11.27 -13.38 -33.45
CA ASN A 54 9.85 -13.69 -33.17
C ASN A 54 9.56 -15.06 -32.55
N GLU A 55 10.58 -15.84 -32.17
CA GLU A 55 10.41 -17.10 -31.45
C GLU A 55 10.71 -16.88 -29.95
N VAL A 56 9.88 -17.48 -29.09
CA VAL A 56 10.11 -17.51 -27.64
C VAL A 56 11.32 -18.40 -27.35
N GLN A 57 12.29 -17.88 -26.63
CA GLN A 57 13.44 -18.63 -26.17
C GLN A 57 13.06 -19.53 -24.99
N THR A 58 13.07 -20.85 -25.19
CA THR A 58 12.87 -21.85 -24.14
C THR A 58 14.14 -22.67 -23.88
N GLY A 59 14.17 -23.42 -22.78
CA GLY A 59 15.30 -24.25 -22.35
C GLY A 59 16.03 -23.70 -21.12
N ARG A 60 17.07 -24.42 -20.70
CA ARG A 60 17.94 -24.06 -19.56
C ARG A 60 19.14 -23.24 -20.01
N TYR A 61 19.48 -22.20 -19.26
CA TYR A 61 20.47 -21.20 -19.60
C TYR A 61 21.49 -21.04 -18.47
N PHE A 62 22.77 -21.10 -18.84
CA PHE A 62 23.90 -20.79 -17.96
C PHE A 62 24.56 -19.49 -18.41
N LYS A 63 24.45 -18.42 -17.62
CA LYS A 63 24.91 -17.07 -18.00
C LYS A 63 25.84 -16.47 -16.96
N LYS A 64 26.89 -15.78 -17.39
CA LYS A 64 27.76 -15.02 -16.48
C LYS A 64 27.06 -13.73 -16.07
N LEU A 65 27.15 -13.38 -14.79
CA LEU A 65 26.64 -12.11 -14.28
C LEU A 65 27.59 -10.96 -14.64
N TYR A 66 27.04 -9.77 -14.80
CA TYR A 66 27.75 -8.51 -14.94
C TYR A 66 27.76 -7.76 -13.60
N ASP A 67 28.76 -6.89 -13.40
CA ASP A 67 28.74 -5.97 -12.26
C ASP A 67 27.50 -5.07 -12.30
N LEU A 68 26.91 -4.78 -11.12
CA LEU A 68 25.76 -3.89 -11.00
C LEU A 68 26.02 -2.57 -11.74
N PRO A 69 25.08 -2.10 -12.57
CA PRO A 69 25.32 -0.90 -13.35
C PRO A 69 25.32 0.30 -12.41
N LEU A 70 26.31 1.19 -12.53
CA LEU A 70 26.39 2.44 -11.75
C LEU A 70 25.21 3.39 -12.00
N ARG A 71 24.35 3.10 -13.00
CA ARG A 71 23.16 3.88 -13.37
C ARG A 71 21.99 2.93 -13.68
N LEU A 72 20.77 3.32 -13.28
CA LEU A 72 19.51 2.55 -13.37
C LEU A 72 19.06 2.09 -14.78
N LYS A 73 19.78 2.43 -15.85
CA LYS A 73 19.49 1.93 -17.20
C LYS A 73 20.37 0.74 -17.51
N SER A 74 19.75 -0.39 -17.86
CA SER A 74 20.45 -1.55 -18.44
C SER A 74 21.32 -1.07 -19.62
N PRO A 75 22.66 -1.22 -19.56
CA PRO A 75 23.52 -0.88 -20.68
C PRO A 75 23.12 -1.71 -21.90
N SER A 76 22.84 -1.02 -23.01
CA SER A 76 22.42 -1.65 -24.26
C SER A 76 23.52 -2.49 -24.94
N ASP A 77 24.76 -2.40 -24.46
CA ASP A 77 25.93 -3.08 -25.03
C ASP A 77 26.67 -3.93 -23.97
N PRO A 78 26.49 -5.26 -23.97
CA PRO A 78 27.11 -6.17 -23.01
C PRO A 78 28.64 -6.27 -23.12
N SER A 79 29.23 -5.74 -24.19
CA SER A 79 30.69 -5.75 -24.39
C SER A 79 31.42 -4.69 -23.53
N LYS A 80 30.69 -3.70 -23.03
CA LYS A 80 31.24 -2.55 -22.26
C LYS A 80 31.15 -2.71 -20.75
N ILE A 81 30.66 -3.85 -20.25
CA ILE A 81 30.48 -4.09 -18.82
C ILE A 81 31.48 -5.15 -18.35
N MET A 82 32.10 -4.93 -17.19
CA MET A 82 32.95 -5.94 -16.56
C MET A 82 32.13 -7.19 -16.19
N ARG A 83 32.65 -8.35 -16.59
CA ARG A 83 32.04 -9.66 -16.38
C ARG A 83 32.56 -10.25 -15.10
N GLN A 84 31.67 -10.83 -14.30
CA GLN A 84 32.04 -11.55 -13.10
C GLN A 84 32.37 -13.02 -13.40
N SER A 85 33.06 -13.67 -12.46
CA SER A 85 33.26 -15.12 -12.46
C SER A 85 31.98 -15.89 -12.10
N VAL A 86 31.01 -15.22 -11.46
CA VAL A 86 29.74 -15.80 -11.00
C VAL A 86 28.80 -16.07 -12.19
N LYS A 87 28.11 -17.21 -12.15
CA LYS A 87 27.13 -17.63 -13.15
C LYS A 87 25.74 -17.77 -12.52
N ILE A 88 24.71 -17.50 -13.31
CA ILE A 88 23.31 -17.84 -13.03
C ILE A 88 22.88 -19.01 -13.91
N ASP A 89 22.07 -19.89 -13.35
CA ASP A 89 21.45 -21.05 -14.01
C ASP A 89 19.93 -20.89 -13.86
N PHE A 90 19.21 -20.84 -14.99
CA PHE A 90 17.76 -20.66 -15.00
C PHE A 90 17.12 -21.35 -16.21
N GLU A 91 15.86 -21.73 -16.12
CA GLU A 91 15.11 -22.41 -17.18
C GLU A 91 13.86 -21.64 -17.58
N VAL A 92 13.61 -21.56 -18.89
CA VAL A 92 12.44 -20.93 -19.50
C VAL A 92 11.63 -22.01 -20.22
N GLY A 93 10.45 -22.35 -19.70
CA GLY A 93 9.55 -23.33 -20.30
C GLY A 93 8.41 -22.69 -21.10
N THR A 94 7.86 -23.42 -22.06
CA THR A 94 6.55 -23.12 -22.67
C THR A 94 5.47 -23.98 -22.03
N PHE A 95 4.37 -23.37 -21.62
CA PHE A 95 3.18 -24.08 -21.17
C PHE A 95 2.14 -24.09 -22.31
N ASN A 96 1.83 -25.27 -22.84
CA ASN A 96 0.71 -25.44 -23.77
C ASN A 96 -0.57 -25.58 -22.97
N TYR A 97 -1.34 -24.50 -22.86
CA TYR A 97 -2.74 -24.60 -22.45
C TYR A 97 -3.56 -25.05 -23.65
N ASP A 98 -4.08 -26.29 -23.63
CA ASP A 98 -5.15 -26.64 -24.59
C ASP A 98 -6.40 -25.82 -24.25
N ARG A 99 -7.16 -25.37 -25.26
CA ARG A 99 -8.46 -24.70 -25.08
C ARG A 99 -9.39 -25.52 -24.19
N ASN A 100 -9.27 -26.84 -24.23
CA ASN A 100 -10.03 -27.73 -23.35
C ASN A 100 -9.61 -27.61 -21.88
N GLN A 101 -8.32 -27.42 -21.59
CA GLN A 101 -7.81 -27.21 -20.23
C GLN A 101 -8.21 -25.84 -19.67
N ILE A 102 -8.24 -24.80 -20.52
CA ILE A 102 -8.77 -23.49 -20.14
C ILE A 102 -10.27 -23.59 -19.84
N ARG A 103 -11.03 -24.33 -20.66
CA ARG A 103 -12.46 -24.58 -20.44
C ARG A 103 -12.71 -25.40 -19.17
N SER A 104 -11.92 -26.45 -18.92
CA SER A 104 -12.08 -27.29 -17.72
C SER A 104 -11.72 -26.52 -16.45
N GLN A 105 -10.68 -25.69 -16.48
CA GLN A 105 -10.37 -24.78 -15.36
C GLN A 105 -11.50 -23.79 -15.12
N ARG A 106 -12.05 -23.18 -16.17
CA ARG A 106 -13.20 -22.26 -16.05
C ARG A 106 -14.44 -22.95 -15.47
N GLN A 107 -14.78 -24.14 -15.96
CA GLN A 107 -15.88 -24.95 -15.42
C GLN A 107 -15.66 -25.33 -13.95
N HIS A 108 -14.42 -25.66 -13.57
CA HIS A 108 -14.08 -25.96 -12.19
C HIS A 108 -14.25 -24.73 -11.28
N TYR A 109 -13.83 -23.55 -11.72
CA TYR A 109 -14.08 -22.29 -11.01
C TYR A 109 -15.58 -21.99 -10.86
N ASP A 110 -16.37 -22.19 -11.91
CA ASP A 110 -17.82 -21.98 -11.89
C ASP A 110 -18.50 -22.94 -10.89
N GLN A 111 -18.08 -24.20 -10.83
CA GLN A 111 -18.58 -25.18 -9.85
C GLN A 111 -18.25 -24.80 -8.40
N ILE A 112 -17.02 -24.33 -8.13
CA ILE A 112 -16.62 -23.85 -6.79
C ILE A 112 -17.48 -22.65 -6.38
N LEU A 113 -17.75 -21.74 -7.31
CA LEU A 113 -18.59 -20.56 -7.07
C LEU A 113 -20.03 -20.98 -6.74
N GLU A 114 -20.62 -21.90 -7.49
CA GLU A 114 -21.97 -22.42 -7.23
C GLU A 114 -22.09 -23.13 -5.88
N LEU A 115 -21.11 -23.97 -5.52
CA LEU A 115 -21.06 -24.64 -4.21
C LEU A 115 -20.97 -23.63 -3.07
N THR A 116 -20.17 -22.57 -3.24
CA THR A 116 -20.05 -21.48 -2.27
C THR A 116 -21.39 -20.74 -2.09
N ILE A 117 -22.12 -20.49 -3.19
CA ILE A 117 -23.45 -19.87 -3.16
C ILE A 117 -24.46 -20.78 -2.46
N ARG A 118 -24.49 -22.08 -2.79
CA ARG A 118 -25.41 -23.06 -2.18
C ARG A 118 -25.18 -23.19 -0.67
N ASN A 119 -23.92 -23.28 -0.24
CA ASN A 119 -23.58 -23.36 1.18
C ASN A 119 -23.99 -22.09 1.95
N ARG A 120 -23.91 -20.92 1.31
CA ARG A 120 -24.40 -19.66 1.91
C ARG A 120 -25.92 -19.62 2.03
N ARG A 121 -26.66 -20.15 1.04
CA ARG A 121 -28.12 -20.23 1.07
C ARG A 121 -28.61 -21.22 2.13
N GLN A 122 -27.94 -22.35 2.30
CA GLN A 122 -28.29 -23.36 3.31
C GLN A 122 -28.00 -22.90 4.74
N ASN A 123 -27.02 -22.00 4.94
CA ASN A 123 -26.67 -21.46 6.26
C ASN A 123 -27.45 -20.21 6.67
N GLN A 124 -28.38 -19.71 5.84
CA GLN A 124 -29.26 -18.60 6.20
C GLN A 124 -30.60 -19.13 6.72
N ASN A 125 -30.72 -19.19 8.04
CA ASN A 125 -31.96 -19.52 8.74
C ASN A 125 -32.95 -18.34 8.56
N PRO A 126 -34.12 -18.50 7.89
CA PRO A 126 -34.96 -17.35 7.51
C PRO A 126 -35.82 -16.74 8.64
N ASN A 127 -35.81 -17.32 9.84
CA ASN A 127 -36.76 -16.96 10.89
C ASN A 127 -36.09 -16.64 12.21
N GLN A 128 -35.52 -15.43 12.32
CA GLN A 128 -35.47 -14.70 13.60
C GLN A 128 -35.28 -13.20 13.37
N GLN A 129 -36.41 -12.49 13.50
CA GLN A 129 -36.55 -11.09 13.90
C GLN A 129 -36.29 -9.97 12.87
N LEU A 130 -37.26 -9.80 11.96
CA LEU A 130 -37.71 -8.48 11.49
C LEU A 130 -39.08 -8.21 12.11
N LYS A 131 -39.10 -7.72 13.35
CA LYS A 131 -40.26 -7.01 13.90
C LYS A 131 -39.77 -5.82 14.73
N ASP A 132 -40.37 -4.68 14.38
CA ASP A 132 -40.46 -3.42 15.12
C ASP A 132 -39.21 -2.54 15.20
N TYR A 133 -39.06 -1.64 14.21
CA TYR A 133 -38.65 -0.25 14.46
C TYR A 133 -39.22 0.66 13.36
N HIS A 134 -40.48 1.08 13.53
CA HIS A 134 -40.98 2.29 12.89
C HIS A 134 -40.49 3.49 13.69
N TYR A 135 -39.62 4.31 13.08
CA TYR A 135 -39.45 5.71 13.47
C TYR A 135 -39.52 6.60 12.23
N LYS A 136 -40.49 7.52 12.25
CA LYS A 136 -40.60 8.63 11.32
C LYS A 136 -39.52 9.65 11.64
N ASN A 137 -38.70 10.01 10.65
CA ASN A 137 -38.23 11.37 10.30
C ASN A 137 -36.82 11.33 9.68
N GLY A 138 -36.72 11.92 8.48
CA GLY A 138 -35.52 12.63 7.97
C GLY A 138 -34.32 11.79 7.54
N ASP A 139 -34.14 11.70 6.22
CA ASP A 139 -32.87 11.49 5.51
C ASP A 139 -32.00 10.29 5.90
N ASN A 140 -32.27 9.16 5.25
CA ASN A 140 -31.26 8.16 4.89
C ASN A 140 -31.78 7.31 3.72
N MET A 141 -31.16 7.45 2.54
CA MET A 141 -31.31 6.51 1.43
C MET A 141 -30.62 5.19 1.81
N LEU A 142 -31.36 4.29 2.46
CA LEU A 142 -30.98 2.89 2.55
C LEU A 142 -31.37 2.22 1.23
N VAL A 143 -30.37 1.99 0.38
CA VAL A 143 -30.51 1.14 -0.81
C VAL A 143 -30.79 -0.27 -0.33
N ASN A 144 -32.01 -0.76 -0.56
CA ASN A 144 -32.37 -2.16 -0.38
C ASN A 144 -31.72 -2.95 -1.53
N TYR A 145 -30.67 -3.70 -1.22
CA TYR A 145 -29.95 -4.51 -2.21
C TYR A 145 -30.68 -5.83 -2.43
N ASP A 146 -31.46 -5.88 -3.51
CA ASP A 146 -31.91 -7.15 -4.07
C ASP A 146 -30.75 -7.82 -4.80
N LYS A 147 -30.45 -9.08 -4.45
CA LYS A 147 -29.21 -9.78 -4.85
C LYS A 147 -29.30 -10.48 -6.20
N ASP A 148 -30.45 -10.44 -6.85
CA ASP A 148 -30.68 -11.16 -8.12
C ASP A 148 -30.40 -10.30 -9.37
N ASN A 149 -30.01 -9.03 -9.23
CA ASN A 149 -29.51 -8.21 -10.33
C ASN A 149 -27.97 -8.17 -10.33
N LEU A 150 -27.36 -8.95 -11.24
CA LEU A 150 -25.95 -8.78 -11.59
C LEU A 150 -25.74 -7.41 -12.27
N TYR A 151 -25.22 -6.47 -11.49
CA TYR A 151 -24.38 -5.32 -11.89
C TYR A 151 -24.90 -4.41 -13.02
N GLU A 152 -25.97 -3.67 -12.74
CA GLU A 152 -25.99 -2.27 -13.16
C GLU A 152 -25.38 -1.44 -12.02
N TYR A 153 -24.14 -0.99 -12.21
CA TYR A 153 -23.63 0.09 -11.38
C TYR A 153 -24.53 1.30 -11.62
N PRO A 154 -24.97 2.04 -10.58
CA PRO A 154 -25.57 3.34 -10.79
C PRO A 154 -24.66 4.13 -11.74
N GLU A 155 -25.19 4.67 -12.84
CA GLU A 155 -24.40 5.45 -13.81
C GLU A 155 -23.62 6.60 -13.12
N GLU A 156 -24.13 7.05 -11.97
CA GLU A 156 -23.54 8.03 -11.06
C GLU A 156 -22.21 7.59 -10.39
N LEU A 157 -21.91 6.29 -10.38
CA LEU A 157 -20.71 5.71 -9.75
C LEU A 157 -19.62 5.32 -10.76
N ILE A 158 -19.83 5.54 -12.07
CA ILE A 158 -18.81 5.27 -13.09
C ILE A 158 -17.77 6.40 -13.02
N PRO A 159 -16.51 6.14 -12.63
CA PRO A 159 -15.53 7.18 -12.34
C PRO A 159 -14.80 7.72 -13.57
N PHE A 160 -15.16 7.25 -14.77
CA PHE A 160 -14.39 7.47 -15.99
C PHE A 160 -15.24 8.14 -17.07
N PHE A 161 -14.90 9.39 -17.37
CA PHE A 161 -15.47 10.14 -18.48
C PHE A 161 -14.37 10.98 -19.14
N GLU A 162 -14.14 10.73 -20.42
CA GLU A 162 -13.17 11.48 -21.23
C GLU A 162 -13.73 12.87 -21.55
N SER A 163 -13.08 13.92 -21.02
CA SER A 163 -13.20 15.25 -21.59
C SER A 163 -12.09 15.43 -22.63
N ASN A 164 -12.38 15.13 -23.90
CA ASN A 164 -11.39 15.13 -24.99
C ASN A 164 -11.06 16.53 -25.55
N GLN A 165 -11.40 17.61 -24.85
CA GLN A 165 -11.11 18.97 -25.30
C GLN A 165 -10.01 19.60 -24.45
N SER A 166 -8.76 19.54 -24.94
CA SER A 166 -7.73 20.44 -24.43
C SER A 166 -8.18 21.87 -24.70
N LYS A 167 -8.43 22.64 -23.64
CA LYS A 167 -8.82 24.05 -23.74
C LYS A 167 -7.64 24.99 -24.00
N ILE A 168 -6.41 24.47 -23.98
CA ILE A 168 -5.19 25.26 -24.15
C ILE A 168 -4.38 24.65 -25.29
N ASN A 169 -4.13 25.44 -26.33
CA ASN A 169 -3.20 25.08 -27.39
C ASN A 169 -1.76 25.26 -26.85
N GLU A 170 -1.02 24.16 -26.75
CA GLU A 170 0.37 24.13 -26.27
C GLU A 170 1.30 25.07 -27.06
N GLN A 171 1.03 25.25 -28.36
CA GLN A 171 1.80 26.18 -29.21
C GLN A 171 1.59 27.64 -28.81
N GLU A 172 0.39 28.03 -28.37
CA GLU A 172 0.15 29.41 -27.91
C GLU A 172 0.94 29.74 -26.66
N PHE A 173 1.06 28.78 -25.73
CA PHE A 173 1.78 28.98 -24.47
C PHE A 173 3.31 28.96 -24.65
N ASN A 174 3.82 28.17 -25.61
CA ASN A 174 5.25 28.06 -25.90
C ASN A 174 5.83 29.19 -26.76
N THR A 175 4.99 30.00 -27.42
CA THR A 175 5.50 31.17 -28.15
C THR A 175 6.00 32.24 -27.16
N LYS A 176 7.14 32.88 -27.47
CA LYS A 176 7.82 33.93 -26.65
C LYS A 176 6.97 35.18 -26.35
N ASN A 177 5.66 35.15 -26.60
CA ASN A 177 4.73 36.20 -26.25
C ASN A 177 4.58 36.26 -24.73
N ARG A 178 5.28 37.22 -24.12
CA ARG A 178 5.27 37.51 -22.67
C ARG A 178 3.89 37.89 -22.08
N ASN A 179 2.83 37.79 -22.87
CA ASN A 179 1.46 38.19 -22.55
C ASN A 179 0.51 36.99 -22.38
N ASN A 180 1.05 35.79 -22.15
CA ASN A 180 0.25 34.61 -21.82
C ASN A 180 0.50 34.20 -20.37
N GLY A 181 -0.57 33.81 -19.68
CA GLY A 181 -0.55 33.30 -18.32
C GLY A 181 -1.55 32.17 -18.17
N ILE A 182 -1.34 31.33 -17.17
CA ILE A 182 -2.28 30.28 -16.77
C ILE A 182 -2.64 30.50 -15.30
N ASP A 183 -3.90 30.24 -14.99
CA ASP A 183 -4.42 30.15 -13.65
C ASP A 183 -4.72 28.67 -13.35
N ILE A 184 -4.11 28.15 -12.30
CA ILE A 184 -4.35 26.79 -11.80
C ILE A 184 -5.21 26.90 -10.55
N TYR A 185 -6.32 26.17 -10.52
CA TYR A 185 -7.19 26.08 -9.35
C TYR A 185 -7.06 24.68 -8.77
N ILE A 186 -6.87 24.60 -7.46
CA ILE A 186 -6.94 23.35 -6.70
C ILE A 186 -8.23 23.38 -5.89
N ASP A 187 -9.27 22.74 -6.41
CA ASP A 187 -10.62 22.85 -5.82
C ASP A 187 -10.80 21.91 -4.63
N GLY A 188 -10.12 20.75 -4.63
CA GLY A 188 -10.21 19.78 -3.55
C GLY A 188 -9.45 18.49 -3.83
N MET A 189 -9.58 17.53 -2.92
CA MET A 189 -9.08 16.16 -3.08
C MET A 189 -10.21 15.16 -2.83
N ASN A 190 -10.09 13.96 -3.38
CA ASN A 190 -11.03 12.87 -3.13
C ASN A 190 -10.28 11.61 -2.69
N GLY A 191 -10.86 10.90 -1.73
CA GLY A 191 -10.41 9.58 -1.32
C GLY A 191 -9.04 9.59 -0.67
N LEU A 192 -8.74 10.49 0.27
CA LEU A 192 -7.46 10.41 0.99
C LEU A 192 -7.32 9.13 1.85
N PRO A 193 -6.10 8.72 2.21
CA PRO A 193 -5.85 7.55 3.07
C PRO A 193 -6.54 7.62 4.46
N ASP A 194 -6.83 6.48 5.07
CA ASP A 194 -7.57 6.41 6.36
C ASP A 194 -6.84 7.09 7.53
N ASN A 195 -5.50 7.14 7.47
CA ASN A 195 -4.66 7.81 8.45
C ASN A 195 -4.50 9.32 8.20
N VAL A 196 -5.16 9.89 7.19
CA VAL A 196 -5.23 11.35 7.02
C VAL A 196 -6.35 11.92 7.88
N THR A 197 -5.97 12.86 8.73
CA THR A 197 -6.90 13.61 9.59
C THR A 197 -7.08 15.03 9.08
N ILE A 198 -5.96 15.72 8.82
CA ILE A 198 -5.89 17.03 8.18
C ILE A 198 -4.76 16.97 7.16
N CYS A 199 -4.91 17.70 6.06
CA CYS A 199 -3.88 17.81 5.02
C CYS A 199 -3.48 19.27 4.81
N LYS A 200 -2.25 19.45 4.35
CA LYS A 200 -1.71 20.67 3.77
C LYS A 200 -1.12 20.29 2.43
N ILE A 201 -1.39 21.07 1.40
CA ILE A 201 -0.91 20.79 0.04
C ILE A 201 0.17 21.79 -0.28
N GLU A 202 1.32 21.27 -0.68
CA GLU A 202 2.40 22.07 -1.24
C GLU A 202 2.32 21.90 -2.76
N ALA A 203 1.99 22.97 -3.46
CA ALA A 203 1.88 22.96 -4.92
C ALA A 203 3.07 23.70 -5.53
N SER A 204 3.71 23.05 -6.50
CA SER A 204 4.77 23.62 -7.32
C SER A 204 4.53 23.24 -8.77
N VAL A 205 5.09 24.04 -9.67
CA VAL A 205 4.97 23.81 -11.12
C VAL A 205 6.36 23.61 -11.64
N ILE A 206 6.54 22.52 -12.38
CA ILE A 206 7.84 22.12 -12.93
C ILE A 206 7.74 21.98 -14.45
N ASP A 207 8.84 22.25 -15.14
CA ASP A 207 8.94 21.99 -16.58
C ASP A 207 9.33 20.53 -16.90
N PRO A 208 9.40 20.12 -18.18
CA PRO A 208 9.82 18.76 -18.57
C PRO A 208 11.25 18.40 -18.17
N ASN A 209 12.10 19.39 -17.88
CA ASN A 209 13.45 19.19 -17.36
C ASN A 209 13.48 19.19 -15.82
N MET A 210 12.30 19.19 -15.19
CA MET A 210 12.08 19.23 -13.76
C MET A 210 12.57 20.52 -13.11
N ASN A 211 12.51 21.66 -13.79
CA ASN A 211 12.82 22.94 -13.18
C ASN A 211 11.58 23.51 -12.48
N GLU A 212 11.63 23.74 -11.16
CA GLU A 212 10.63 24.55 -10.44
C GLU A 212 10.50 25.96 -11.05
N TRP A 213 9.28 26.31 -11.48
CA TRP A 213 8.98 27.59 -12.11
C TRP A 213 8.51 28.67 -11.15
N MET A 214 8.19 28.29 -9.93
CA MET A 214 7.52 29.12 -8.96
C MET A 214 7.79 28.59 -7.56
N ASP A 215 7.87 29.51 -6.61
CA ASP A 215 7.94 29.16 -5.20
C ASP A 215 6.74 28.31 -4.80
N LYS A 216 7.00 27.37 -3.89
CA LYS A 216 5.98 26.48 -3.35
C LYS A 216 4.88 27.29 -2.68
N GLN A 217 3.64 26.99 -3.03
CA GLN A 217 2.48 27.57 -2.38
C GLN A 217 1.87 26.56 -1.43
N ASP A 218 1.70 27.01 -0.19
CA ASP A 218 1.05 26.27 0.88
C ASP A 218 -0.46 26.51 0.78
N ILE A 219 -1.19 25.43 0.48
CA ILE A 219 -2.63 25.44 0.28
C ILE A 219 -3.28 24.66 1.42
N LEU A 220 -4.24 25.30 2.06
CA LEU A 220 -4.95 24.76 3.22
C LEU A 220 -6.41 24.47 2.89
N PRO A 221 -7.00 23.42 3.49
CA PRO A 221 -8.41 23.16 3.34
C PRO A 221 -9.25 24.24 4.04
N ASN A 222 -10.40 24.53 3.46
CA ASN A 222 -11.46 25.26 4.14
C ASN A 222 -12.01 24.35 5.26
N PHE A 223 -11.72 24.66 6.52
CA PHE A 223 -12.10 23.79 7.64
C PHE A 223 -13.61 23.66 7.88
N ASN A 224 -14.40 24.60 7.34
CA ASN A 224 -15.87 24.61 7.44
C ASN A 224 -16.54 23.81 6.32
N GLU A 225 -15.79 23.42 5.28
CA GLU A 225 -16.30 22.67 4.13
C GLU A 225 -15.54 21.35 3.93
N GLY A 226 -16.24 20.32 3.46
CA GLY A 226 -15.64 19.02 3.16
C GLY A 226 -15.31 18.17 4.40
N SER A 227 -14.57 17.08 4.16
CA SER A 227 -14.22 16.10 5.18
C SER A 227 -12.73 15.78 5.20
N ASN A 228 -12.29 15.06 6.23
CA ASN A 228 -10.91 14.59 6.36
C ASN A 228 -10.42 13.78 5.15
N PHE A 229 -11.32 13.05 4.48
CA PHE A 229 -10.98 12.26 3.29
C PHE A 229 -11.20 13.01 1.96
N ASN A 230 -12.08 14.01 1.96
CA ASN A 230 -12.46 14.79 0.79
C ASN A 230 -12.40 16.30 1.13
N PRO A 231 -11.21 16.85 1.36
CA PRO A 231 -11.04 18.27 1.69
C PRO A 231 -11.40 19.16 0.51
N ILE A 232 -12.01 20.30 0.80
CA ILE A 232 -12.23 21.38 -0.16
C ILE A 232 -11.20 22.47 0.15
N LEU A 233 -10.50 22.97 -0.88
CA LEU A 233 -9.36 23.88 -0.71
C LEU A 233 -9.67 25.29 -1.22
N HIS A 234 -10.32 25.40 -2.39
CA HIS A 234 -10.67 26.68 -3.04
C HIS A 234 -9.47 27.61 -3.29
N ASP A 235 -8.34 27.07 -3.73
CA ASP A 235 -7.13 27.87 -3.93
C ASP A 235 -6.80 28.11 -5.41
N LYS A 236 -6.16 29.26 -5.70
CA LYS A 236 -5.76 29.70 -7.04
C LYS A 236 -4.28 30.03 -7.04
N ILE A 237 -3.56 29.33 -7.90
CA ILE A 237 -2.15 29.54 -8.19
C ILE A 237 -2.00 30.25 -9.54
N GLU A 238 -1.36 31.42 -9.55
CA GLU A 238 -1.05 32.16 -10.78
C GLU A 238 0.38 31.87 -11.27
N LEU A 239 0.51 31.20 -12.42
CA LEU A 239 1.81 30.92 -12.98
C LEU A 239 2.32 32.02 -13.89
N ARG A 240 3.51 32.54 -13.60
CA ARG A 240 4.24 33.53 -14.40
C ARG A 240 5.72 33.09 -14.50
N LEU A 241 6.31 33.19 -15.69
CA LEU A 241 7.59 32.57 -16.08
C LEU A 241 8.79 32.91 -15.16
N ARG A 242 9.36 31.95 -14.42
CA ARG A 242 10.76 31.90 -13.89
C ARG A 242 11.19 30.44 -13.65
N GLY A 243 12.43 30.18 -13.21
CA GLY A 243 13.04 28.85 -12.93
C GLY A 243 13.77 28.86 -11.57
N ASN A 244 14.36 27.81 -10.97
CA ASN A 244 14.57 26.36 -11.24
C ASN A 244 14.74 25.62 -9.88
N GLU A 245 14.50 24.29 -9.84
CA GLU A 245 15.23 23.21 -9.11
C GLU A 245 14.47 21.85 -9.23
N GLN A 246 15.13 20.70 -8.97
CA GLN A 246 14.72 19.32 -9.38
C GLN A 246 14.25 18.37 -8.24
N LYS A 247 13.39 17.35 -8.54
CA LYS A 247 13.15 16.15 -7.68
C LYS A 247 12.57 14.89 -8.37
N GLU A 248 12.60 13.76 -7.65
CA GLU A 248 12.49 12.33 -8.09
C GLU A 248 11.06 11.74 -8.22
N ASN A 249 10.97 10.50 -8.77
CA ASN A 249 9.74 9.72 -9.00
C ASN A 249 8.86 9.57 -7.74
N LEU A 250 7.61 10.01 -7.82
CA LEU A 250 6.65 9.98 -6.71
C LEU A 250 5.79 8.71 -6.72
N GLU A 251 5.54 8.17 -5.52
CA GLU A 251 4.62 7.06 -5.30
C GLU A 251 3.16 7.52 -5.50
N LYS A 252 2.35 6.71 -6.19
CA LYS A 252 0.93 7.03 -6.44
C LYS A 252 0.08 6.63 -5.24
N LEU A 253 -0.72 7.56 -4.72
CA LEU A 253 -1.74 7.25 -3.71
C LEU A 253 -2.97 6.60 -4.36
N PRO A 254 -3.37 5.41 -3.92
CA PRO A 254 -4.46 4.68 -4.55
C PRO A 254 -5.81 5.34 -4.38
N CYS A 255 -6.62 5.32 -5.44
CA CYS A 255 -8.01 5.81 -5.41
C CYS A 255 -8.09 7.19 -4.72
N SER A 256 -7.04 7.99 -4.87
CA SER A 256 -6.86 9.32 -4.29
C SER A 256 -6.63 10.25 -5.46
N THR A 257 -7.42 11.32 -5.57
CA THR A 257 -7.33 12.24 -6.70
C THR A 257 -7.30 13.68 -6.21
N VAL A 258 -6.70 14.55 -7.03
CA VAL A 258 -6.73 16.00 -6.84
C VAL A 258 -7.59 16.59 -7.95
N LEU A 259 -8.48 17.50 -7.59
CA LEU A 259 -9.37 18.18 -8.51
C LEU A 259 -8.69 19.48 -8.95
N LEU A 260 -8.23 19.48 -10.19
CA LEU A 260 -7.48 20.58 -10.80
C LEU A 260 -8.27 21.21 -11.94
N ARG A 261 -8.32 22.54 -11.97
CA ARG A 261 -8.75 23.29 -13.17
C ARG A 261 -7.60 24.15 -13.66
N ILE A 262 -7.36 24.11 -14.96
CA ILE A 262 -6.34 24.91 -15.62
C ILE A 262 -7.04 25.82 -16.61
N ASN A 263 -6.84 27.13 -16.48
CA ASN A 263 -7.50 28.15 -17.29
C ASN A 263 -6.47 29.12 -17.87
N LYS A 264 -6.71 29.62 -19.08
CA LYS A 264 -5.96 30.77 -19.60
C LYS A 264 -6.27 32.00 -18.72
N ALA A 265 -5.21 32.69 -18.28
CA ALA A 265 -5.34 33.89 -17.47
C ALA A 265 -6.06 34.98 -18.27
N PRO A 266 -6.94 35.77 -17.62
CA PRO A 266 -7.64 36.85 -18.30
C PRO A 266 -6.67 37.92 -18.79
N THR A 267 -6.98 38.55 -19.92
CA THR A 267 -6.20 39.67 -20.48
C THR A 267 -7.06 40.91 -20.61
N THR A 268 -6.46 42.08 -20.47
CA THR A 268 -7.08 43.35 -20.83
C THR A 268 -7.52 43.35 -22.30
N LYS A 269 -8.72 43.85 -22.57
CA LYS A 269 -9.28 43.87 -23.94
C LYS A 269 -8.44 44.68 -24.93
N ASN A 270 -7.74 45.71 -24.44
CA ASN A 270 -7.10 46.71 -25.29
C ASN A 270 -5.58 46.51 -25.46
N SER A 271 -4.86 46.07 -24.42
CA SER A 271 -3.40 45.91 -24.49
C SER A 271 -2.94 44.46 -24.54
N GLY A 272 -3.86 43.50 -24.33
CA GLY A 272 -3.49 42.09 -24.20
C GLY A 272 -2.63 41.81 -22.97
N LYS A 273 -2.45 42.77 -22.06
CA LYS A 273 -1.75 42.57 -20.78
C LYS A 273 -2.54 41.53 -19.96
N VAL A 274 -1.85 40.51 -19.47
CA VAL A 274 -2.39 39.53 -18.52
C VAL A 274 -2.75 40.24 -17.22
N LEU A 275 -3.96 39.97 -16.72
CA LEU A 275 -4.44 40.46 -15.43
C LEU A 275 -4.07 39.48 -14.32
N SER A 276 -3.82 40.02 -13.12
CA SER A 276 -3.51 39.28 -11.90
C SER A 276 -4.40 39.75 -10.76
N ILE A 277 -4.64 38.88 -9.78
CA ILE A 277 -5.29 39.27 -8.51
C ILE A 277 -4.50 40.33 -7.72
N TYR A 278 -3.23 40.55 -8.07
CA TYR A 278 -2.38 41.58 -7.48
C TYR A 278 -2.41 42.91 -8.24
N ASP A 279 -3.14 43.02 -9.36
CA ASP A 279 -3.42 44.32 -9.97
C ASP A 279 -4.45 45.10 -9.10
N ASP A 280 -4.55 46.42 -9.27
CA ASP A 280 -5.49 47.30 -8.53
C ASP A 280 -6.96 47.10 -8.96
N ILE A 281 -7.47 45.88 -8.85
CA ILE A 281 -8.85 45.49 -9.16
C ILE A 281 -9.53 45.02 -7.87
N PRO A 282 -10.62 45.67 -7.44
CA PRO A 282 -11.39 45.26 -6.26
C PRO A 282 -11.82 43.78 -6.32
N GLU A 283 -11.79 43.10 -5.17
CA GLU A 283 -12.07 41.66 -5.06
C GLU A 283 -13.49 41.28 -5.53
N ASP A 284 -14.47 42.13 -5.27
CA ASP A 284 -15.86 41.97 -5.71
C ASP A 284 -16.00 42.01 -7.25
N GLU A 285 -15.03 42.58 -7.95
CA GLU A 285 -14.98 42.59 -9.41
C GLU A 285 -14.15 41.43 -10.00
N TRP A 286 -13.46 40.62 -9.20
CA TRP A 286 -12.57 39.57 -9.74
C TRP A 286 -13.30 38.56 -10.63
N VAL A 287 -14.53 38.17 -10.25
CA VAL A 287 -15.35 37.25 -11.05
C VAL A 287 -15.72 37.87 -12.40
N LYS A 288 -16.10 39.16 -12.39
CA LYS A 288 -16.47 39.93 -13.58
C LYS A 288 -15.31 40.05 -14.57
N TYR A 289 -14.08 40.23 -14.08
CA TYR A 289 -12.87 40.28 -14.91
C TYR A 289 -12.28 38.89 -15.21
N GLY A 290 -12.87 37.81 -14.69
CA GLY A 290 -12.38 36.45 -14.86
C GLY A 290 -11.07 36.16 -14.11
N LEU A 291 -10.68 37.05 -13.20
CA LEU A 291 -9.56 36.90 -12.26
C LEU A 291 -9.85 35.82 -11.22
N TRP A 292 -11.12 35.61 -10.88
CA TRP A 292 -11.55 34.52 -10.03
C TRP A 292 -12.65 33.74 -10.72
N ARG A 293 -12.50 32.41 -10.78
CA ARG A 293 -13.52 31.52 -11.32
C ARG A 293 -14.05 30.63 -10.21
N PRO A 294 -15.31 30.80 -9.77
CA PRO A 294 -15.86 29.97 -8.71
C PRO A 294 -15.76 28.49 -9.10
N ARG A 295 -15.57 27.63 -8.09
CA ARG A 295 -15.53 26.19 -8.34
C ARG A 295 -16.88 25.75 -8.92
N PRO A 296 -16.88 24.81 -9.88
CA PRO A 296 -18.12 24.18 -10.31
C PRO A 296 -18.69 23.32 -9.18
N GLU A 297 -19.97 23.02 -9.25
CA GLU A 297 -20.56 21.99 -8.40
C GLU A 297 -19.95 20.62 -8.72
N PHE A 298 -19.71 19.81 -7.69
CA PHE A 298 -19.17 18.47 -7.87
C PHE A 298 -20.26 17.55 -8.41
N ARG A 299 -20.19 17.29 -9.72
CA ARG A 299 -21.06 16.37 -10.44
C ARG A 299 -20.24 15.54 -11.44
N PRO A 300 -20.75 14.39 -11.91
CA PRO A 300 -20.12 13.68 -13.02
C PRO A 300 -19.85 14.61 -14.20
N ASN A 301 -18.77 14.35 -14.95
CA ASN A 301 -18.35 15.12 -16.15
C ASN A 301 -17.80 16.54 -15.93
N VAL A 302 -17.60 16.98 -14.69
CA VAL A 302 -17.05 18.31 -14.41
C VAL A 302 -15.52 18.36 -14.51
N TYR A 303 -14.84 17.27 -14.12
CA TYR A 303 -13.39 17.14 -14.18
C TYR A 303 -13.00 16.02 -15.15
N ASN A 304 -11.87 16.20 -15.84
CA ASN A 304 -11.32 15.16 -16.70
C ASN A 304 -10.68 14.06 -15.84
N THR A 305 -11.21 12.84 -15.95
CA THR A 305 -10.74 11.67 -15.19
C THR A 305 -9.87 10.75 -16.03
N SER A 306 -9.58 11.08 -17.30
CA SER A 306 -8.77 10.23 -18.19
C SER A 306 -7.36 9.98 -17.63
N TYR A 307 -6.80 10.95 -16.90
CA TYR A 307 -5.49 10.85 -16.24
C TYR A 307 -5.48 9.95 -15.01
N CYS A 308 -6.65 9.61 -14.45
CA CYS A 308 -6.76 8.61 -13.39
C CYS A 308 -6.51 7.18 -13.92
N GLY A 309 -6.54 7.01 -15.24
CA GLY A 309 -6.43 5.72 -15.93
C GLY A 309 -7.67 4.84 -15.73
N PRO A 310 -7.78 3.73 -16.48
CA PRO A 310 -8.78 2.72 -16.17
C PRO A 310 -8.45 2.14 -14.79
N LEU A 311 -9.39 2.24 -13.87
CA LEU A 311 -9.26 1.59 -12.58
C LEU A 311 -9.24 0.08 -12.79
N THR A 312 -8.31 -0.63 -12.15
CA THR A 312 -8.37 -2.09 -12.06
C THR A 312 -9.62 -2.50 -11.29
N GLN A 313 -10.09 -3.74 -11.46
CA GLN A 313 -11.23 -4.24 -10.69
C GLN A 313 -11.00 -4.07 -9.18
N VAL A 314 -9.77 -4.32 -8.71
CA VAL A 314 -9.36 -4.12 -7.31
C VAL A 314 -9.47 -2.66 -6.89
N GLN A 315 -9.10 -1.70 -7.75
CA GLN A 315 -9.25 -0.27 -7.47
C GLN A 315 -10.72 0.16 -7.44
N ASN A 316 -11.58 -0.37 -8.32
CA ASN A 316 -13.03 -0.13 -8.27
C ASN A 316 -13.61 -0.64 -6.95
N ASP A 317 -13.25 -1.87 -6.59
CA ASP A 317 -13.69 -2.52 -5.36
C ASP A 317 -13.23 -1.76 -4.11
N LEU A 318 -11.97 -1.32 -4.11
CA LEU A 318 -11.43 -0.46 -3.06
C LEU A 318 -12.19 0.88 -3.02
N TYR A 319 -12.43 1.54 -4.16
CA TYR A 319 -13.13 2.82 -4.21
C TYR A 319 -14.53 2.74 -3.58
N ILE A 320 -15.26 1.65 -3.83
CA ILE A 320 -16.57 1.37 -3.21
C ILE A 320 -16.44 1.28 -1.68
N GLU A 321 -15.41 0.59 -1.18
CA GLU A 321 -15.17 0.52 0.28
C GLU A 321 -14.77 1.89 0.86
N LYS A 322 -14.06 2.73 0.10
CA LYS A 322 -13.68 4.08 0.53
C LYS A 322 -14.87 5.02 0.65
N ILE A 323 -15.87 4.90 -0.23
CA ILE A 323 -17.10 5.70 -0.16
C ILE A 323 -17.88 5.41 1.14
N LYS A 324 -17.86 4.16 1.61
CA LYS A 324 -18.58 3.74 2.83
C LYS A 324 -17.98 4.27 4.13
N ARG A 325 -16.81 4.92 4.08
CA ARG A 325 -16.11 5.40 5.27
C ARG A 325 -16.95 6.45 5.99
N LYS A 326 -16.94 6.38 7.33
CA LYS A 326 -17.49 7.44 8.17
C LYS A 326 -16.64 8.69 8.00
N GLN A 327 -17.20 9.71 7.37
CA GLN A 327 -16.54 11.00 7.17
C GLN A 327 -16.67 11.86 8.44
N ILE A 328 -15.61 12.59 8.76
CA ILE A 328 -15.59 13.60 9.82
C ILE A 328 -15.29 14.93 9.16
N SER A 329 -16.00 16.00 9.55
CA SER A 329 -15.70 17.34 9.04
C SER A 329 -14.32 17.80 9.49
N GLN A 330 -13.65 18.61 8.66
CA GLN A 330 -12.32 19.14 8.95
C GLN A 330 -12.30 19.91 10.29
N ASN A 331 -13.30 20.76 10.55
CA ASN A 331 -13.46 21.48 11.83
C ASN A 331 -13.51 20.53 13.03
N LYS A 332 -14.29 19.46 12.95
CA LYS A 332 -14.41 18.47 14.04
C LYS A 332 -13.11 17.69 14.24
N ALA A 333 -12.43 17.32 13.15
CA ALA A 333 -11.15 16.63 13.20
C ALA A 333 -10.10 17.51 13.91
N LEU A 334 -10.02 18.78 13.53
CA LEU A 334 -9.15 19.76 14.15
C LEU A 334 -9.52 20.00 15.63
N GLY A 335 -10.81 20.06 15.96
CA GLY A 335 -11.33 20.16 17.33
C GLY A 335 -10.78 19.07 18.23
N LEU A 336 -10.86 17.82 17.75
CA LEU A 336 -10.30 16.67 18.46
C LEU A 336 -8.78 16.75 18.60
N MET A 337 -8.05 17.24 17.59
CA MET A 337 -6.59 17.38 17.66
C MET A 337 -6.15 18.49 18.62
N MET A 338 -6.90 19.58 18.69
CA MET A 338 -6.64 20.71 19.58
C MET A 338 -7.18 20.49 21.00
N ASN A 339 -7.85 19.36 21.27
CA ASN A 339 -8.61 19.09 22.49
C ASN A 339 -9.63 20.19 22.80
N GLN A 340 -10.23 20.78 21.77
CA GLN A 340 -11.23 21.83 21.88
C GLN A 340 -12.61 21.27 21.51
N VAL A 341 -13.60 21.55 22.37
CA VAL A 341 -14.98 21.09 22.19
C VAL A 341 -15.79 22.07 21.32
N ASN A 342 -15.32 23.32 21.23
CA ASN A 342 -15.98 24.37 20.47
C ASN A 342 -15.57 24.35 18.99
N GLN A 343 -16.39 24.97 18.15
CA GLN A 343 -16.06 25.18 16.73
C GLN A 343 -14.78 26.01 16.62
N ILE A 344 -13.83 25.52 15.82
CA ILE A 344 -12.59 26.23 15.56
C ILE A 344 -12.81 27.19 14.39
N THR A 345 -12.36 28.43 14.54
CA THR A 345 -12.42 29.41 13.44
C THR A 345 -11.42 29.06 12.33
N GLN A 346 -11.61 29.57 11.12
CA GLN A 346 -10.70 29.31 10.00
C GLN A 346 -9.28 29.80 10.29
N GLU A 347 -9.18 30.96 10.93
CA GLU A 347 -7.94 31.61 11.30
C GLU A 347 -7.18 30.76 12.33
N GLN A 348 -7.85 30.31 13.39
CA GLN A 348 -7.27 29.41 14.38
C GLN A 348 -6.80 28.08 13.78
N GLY A 349 -7.58 27.51 12.86
CA GLY A 349 -7.20 26.28 12.18
C GLY A 349 -6.01 26.46 11.24
N ARG A 350 -5.96 27.60 10.53
CA ARG A 350 -4.82 27.97 9.70
C ARG A 350 -3.55 28.09 10.53
N GLU A 351 -3.57 28.89 11.60
CA GLU A 351 -2.42 29.08 12.49
C GLU A 351 -1.94 27.74 13.09
N TRP A 352 -2.88 26.88 13.50
CA TRP A 352 -2.54 25.56 14.02
C TRP A 352 -1.88 24.68 12.95
N VAL A 353 -2.45 24.60 11.75
CA VAL A 353 -1.90 23.76 10.67
C VAL A 353 -0.54 24.28 10.20
N GLU A 354 -0.36 25.59 10.06
CA GLU A 354 0.92 26.19 9.66
C GLU A 354 2.03 25.91 10.69
N SER A 355 1.70 25.95 11.98
CA SER A 355 2.66 25.68 13.05
C SER A 355 2.97 24.18 13.25
N HIS A 356 2.07 23.27 12.88
CA HIS A 356 2.22 21.83 13.16
C HIS A 356 2.54 20.98 11.93
N LEU A 357 2.07 21.35 10.73
CA LEU A 357 2.35 20.64 9.48
C LEU A 357 3.52 21.31 8.73
N VAL A 358 4.70 21.30 9.36
CA VAL A 358 5.94 21.82 8.78
C VAL A 358 6.70 20.69 8.07
N HIS A 359 6.83 20.81 6.76
CA HIS A 359 7.63 19.90 5.95
C HIS A 359 9.12 20.20 6.15
N ASN A 360 9.89 19.19 6.57
CA ASN A 360 11.33 19.27 6.75
C ASN A 360 11.99 17.94 6.33
N LYS A 361 13.33 17.89 6.35
CA LYS A 361 14.09 16.70 5.91
C LYS A 361 13.79 15.42 6.72
N ASN A 362 13.20 15.55 7.90
CA ASN A 362 12.81 14.45 8.78
C ASN A 362 11.31 14.15 8.72
N THR A 363 10.53 14.84 7.89
CA THR A 363 9.11 14.53 7.71
C THR A 363 8.99 13.14 7.10
N GLU A 364 8.38 12.23 7.85
CA GLU A 364 8.15 10.86 7.39
C GLU A 364 7.07 10.83 6.30
N TYR A 365 7.25 9.94 5.33
CA TYR A 365 6.20 9.65 4.35
C TYR A 365 4.99 9.01 5.02
N ILE A 366 3.83 9.18 4.40
CA ILE A 366 2.61 8.57 4.89
C ILE A 366 2.76 7.05 4.97
N ASN A 367 2.48 6.48 6.13
CA ASN A 367 2.56 5.05 6.31
C ASN A 367 1.40 4.38 5.58
N LEU A 368 1.67 3.80 4.40
CA LEU A 368 0.67 3.11 3.60
C LEU A 368 0.09 1.88 4.31
N ASN A 369 0.71 1.38 5.39
CA ASN A 369 0.10 0.35 6.24
C ASN A 369 -1.26 0.72 6.81
N TYR A 370 -1.53 2.03 6.93
CA TYR A 370 -2.80 2.55 7.40
C TYR A 370 -3.60 3.23 6.28
N PHE A 371 -3.31 2.91 5.02
CA PHE A 371 -3.95 3.53 3.86
C PHE A 371 -5.46 3.23 3.79
N ALA A 372 -5.83 1.97 4.02
CA ALA A 372 -7.20 1.49 4.07
C ALA A 372 -7.27 0.29 5.02
N LYS A 373 -8.39 0.15 5.71
CA LYS A 373 -8.69 -1.08 6.48
C LYS A 373 -8.80 -2.28 5.54
N TYR A 374 -8.35 -3.43 6.03
CA TYR A 374 -8.39 -4.69 5.30
C TYR A 374 -9.82 -5.02 4.87
N CYS A 375 -9.96 -5.40 3.60
CA CYS A 375 -11.20 -5.90 3.06
C CYS A 375 -11.09 -7.41 2.81
N PRO A 376 -11.78 -8.26 3.59
CA PRO A 376 -11.76 -9.72 3.40
C PRO A 376 -12.19 -10.16 1.99
N ARG A 377 -13.00 -9.35 1.30
CA ARG A 377 -13.43 -9.60 -0.08
C ARG A 377 -12.28 -9.53 -1.08
N LEU A 378 -11.30 -8.66 -0.83
CA LEU A 378 -10.14 -8.47 -1.69
C LEU A 378 -9.02 -9.43 -1.35
N GLY A 379 -8.90 -9.84 -0.08
CA GLY A 379 -7.90 -10.80 0.37
C GLY A 379 -6.49 -10.21 0.48
N PHE A 380 -5.49 -11.09 0.57
CA PHE A 380 -4.08 -10.71 0.55
C PHE A 380 -3.24 -11.77 -0.16
N GLN A 381 -2.02 -11.39 -0.54
CA GLN A 381 -1.01 -12.26 -1.13
C GLN A 381 0.12 -12.53 -0.14
N VAL A 382 0.61 -13.77 -0.12
CA VAL A 382 1.80 -14.20 0.62
C VAL A 382 2.81 -14.74 -0.39
N SER A 383 4.07 -14.37 -0.22
CA SER A 383 5.19 -14.92 -1.00
C SER A 383 6.31 -15.30 -0.05
N VAL A 384 6.82 -16.51 -0.21
CA VAL A 384 8.05 -16.95 0.49
C VAL A 384 9.20 -16.66 -0.46
N ASP A 385 9.98 -15.63 -0.15
CA ASP A 385 11.04 -15.14 -1.01
C ASP A 385 12.30 -16.02 -0.88
N SER A 386 12.67 -16.42 0.34
CA SER A 386 13.81 -17.32 0.59
C SER A 386 13.84 -17.88 2.02
N ILE A 387 14.63 -18.93 2.24
CA ILE A 387 15.08 -19.36 3.57
C ILE A 387 16.59 -19.14 3.66
N ASN A 388 17.03 -18.25 4.54
CA ASN A 388 18.42 -17.84 4.63
C ASN A 388 19.24 -18.77 5.52
N LYS A 389 20.47 -19.06 5.11
CA LYS A 389 21.51 -19.77 5.89
C LYS A 389 21.15 -21.20 6.33
N ILE A 390 20.33 -21.89 5.54
CA ILE A 390 20.23 -23.36 5.63
C ILE A 390 21.49 -23.95 4.99
N GLN A 391 22.19 -24.83 5.71
CA GLN A 391 23.20 -25.70 5.11
C GLN A 391 22.45 -26.74 4.26
N LEU A 392 22.47 -26.54 2.94
CA LEU A 392 21.79 -27.38 1.96
C LEU A 392 22.61 -28.65 1.71
N ASP A 393 22.70 -29.53 2.69
CA ASP A 393 23.19 -30.89 2.45
C ASP A 393 22.04 -31.68 1.79
N GLU A 394 21.92 -31.62 0.46
CA GLU A 394 20.97 -32.38 -0.39
C GLU A 394 19.48 -32.42 0.04
N GLN A 395 19.07 -31.60 1.01
CA GLN A 395 17.71 -31.60 1.57
C GLN A 395 16.77 -30.68 0.79
N LEU A 396 15.58 -31.18 0.50
CA LEU A 396 14.48 -30.39 -0.06
C LEU A 396 13.66 -29.81 1.09
N PHE A 397 13.37 -28.52 1.03
CA PHE A 397 12.52 -27.83 1.98
C PHE A 397 11.20 -27.42 1.34
N TYR A 398 10.12 -27.53 2.10
CA TYR A 398 8.84 -26.95 1.73
C TYR A 398 8.28 -26.13 2.88
N VAL A 399 7.53 -25.09 2.52
CA VAL A 399 6.90 -24.18 3.47
C VAL A 399 5.39 -24.29 3.31
N GLU A 400 4.74 -24.77 4.35
CA GLU A 400 3.29 -24.77 4.48
C GLU A 400 2.85 -23.52 5.24
N CYS A 401 1.82 -22.83 4.74
CA CYS A 401 1.33 -21.59 5.34
C CYS A 401 -0.09 -21.80 5.89
N ILE A 402 -0.27 -21.57 7.18
CA ILE A 402 -1.52 -21.78 7.91
C ILE A 402 -1.98 -20.44 8.49
N TYR A 403 -3.26 -20.09 8.29
CA TYR A 403 -3.85 -18.93 8.94
C TYR A 403 -4.38 -19.29 10.34
N LEU A 404 -3.97 -18.54 11.35
CA LEU A 404 -4.43 -18.65 12.73
C LEU A 404 -5.25 -17.43 13.11
N GLN A 405 -6.38 -17.64 13.79
CA GLN A 405 -7.24 -16.57 14.31
C GLN A 405 -7.43 -16.72 15.83
N PRO A 406 -6.46 -16.28 16.65
CA PRO A 406 -6.58 -16.30 18.10
C PRO A 406 -7.65 -15.32 18.66
N PRO A 407 -8.06 -15.46 19.94
CA PRO A 407 -9.05 -14.65 20.63
C PRO A 407 -8.78 -13.15 20.65
N ASP A 408 -7.51 -12.75 20.54
CA ASP A 408 -7.13 -11.33 20.44
C ASP A 408 -7.57 -10.71 19.10
N LYS A 409 -8.13 -11.53 18.19
CA LYS A 409 -8.64 -11.20 16.85
C LYS A 409 -7.57 -10.67 15.91
N ASN A 410 -6.30 -10.72 16.30
CA ASN A 410 -5.21 -10.47 15.38
C ASN A 410 -4.99 -11.77 14.63
N GLY A 411 -5.26 -11.79 13.33
CA GLY A 411 -4.87 -12.91 12.48
C GLY A 411 -3.35 -13.04 12.40
N TYR A 412 -2.86 -14.28 12.39
CA TYR A 412 -1.44 -14.62 12.21
C TYR A 412 -1.29 -15.63 11.06
N LEU A 413 -0.14 -15.58 10.39
CA LEU A 413 0.30 -16.64 9.49
C LEU A 413 1.37 -17.47 10.19
N LEU A 414 1.12 -18.77 10.30
CA LEU A 414 2.07 -19.78 10.75
C LEU A 414 2.69 -20.44 9.53
N PHE A 415 4.01 -20.34 9.40
CA PHE A 415 4.80 -20.96 8.35
C PHE A 415 5.47 -22.20 8.91
N LEU A 416 5.00 -23.39 8.54
CA LEU A 416 5.64 -24.66 8.88
C LEU A 416 6.70 -24.98 7.84
N ILE A 417 7.94 -25.12 8.29
CA ILE A 417 9.08 -25.48 7.47
C ILE A 417 9.32 -26.96 7.70
N LYS A 418 9.24 -27.72 6.63
CA LYS A 418 9.39 -29.16 6.66
C LYS A 418 10.50 -29.54 5.68
N HIS A 419 11.27 -30.55 6.06
CA HIS A 419 12.33 -31.08 5.22
C HIS A 419 11.95 -32.47 4.71
N ALA A 420 12.37 -32.77 3.49
CA ALA A 420 12.27 -34.08 2.88
C ALA A 420 13.68 -34.57 2.56
N ASP A 421 13.96 -35.81 2.96
CA ASP A 421 15.16 -36.51 2.54
C ASP A 421 15.00 -36.90 1.07
N ALA A 422 15.87 -36.38 0.20
CA ALA A 422 15.84 -36.65 -1.23
C ALA A 422 15.97 -38.15 -1.55
N GLN A 423 16.51 -38.96 -0.63
CA GLN A 423 16.71 -40.40 -0.81
C GLN A 423 15.54 -41.25 -0.29
N GLN A 424 14.64 -40.70 0.53
CA GLN A 424 13.46 -41.39 1.03
C GLN A 424 12.19 -40.78 0.40
N ILE A 425 11.78 -41.33 -0.75
CA ILE A 425 10.56 -40.94 -1.48
C ILE A 425 9.27 -41.32 -0.73
N ASN A 426 9.37 -42.02 0.40
CA ASN A 426 8.20 -42.25 1.25
C ASN A 426 7.87 -40.93 1.95
N ASP A 427 6.60 -40.49 1.89
CA ASP A 427 6.01 -39.21 2.34
C ASP A 427 6.23 -38.81 3.83
N GLN A 428 7.23 -39.35 4.52
CA GLN A 428 7.61 -39.01 5.88
C GLN A 428 8.37 -37.69 5.91
N HIS A 429 7.61 -36.61 5.83
CA HIS A 429 8.13 -35.28 6.12
C HIS A 429 8.37 -35.12 7.62
N GLN A 430 9.55 -34.59 7.96
CA GLN A 430 9.88 -34.23 9.33
C GLN A 430 9.80 -32.71 9.50
N ASP A 431 9.11 -32.28 10.56
CA ASP A 431 9.04 -30.87 10.93
C ASP A 431 10.45 -30.36 11.23
N PHE A 432 10.93 -29.41 10.42
CA PHE A 432 12.21 -28.75 10.65
C PHE A 432 12.01 -27.65 11.68
N GLY A 433 11.00 -26.80 11.49
CA GLY A 433 10.65 -25.74 12.42
C GLY A 433 9.47 -24.92 11.92
N PHE A 434 9.20 -23.80 12.58
CA PHE A 434 8.12 -22.92 12.18
C PHE A 434 8.44 -21.45 12.46
N SER A 435 7.79 -20.56 11.72
CA SER A 435 7.83 -19.11 11.95
C SER A 435 6.41 -18.57 12.03
N ILE A 436 6.21 -17.43 12.69
CA ILE A 436 4.89 -16.80 12.80
C ILE A 436 4.95 -15.31 12.44
N LEU A 437 3.92 -14.81 11.76
CA LEU A 437 3.77 -13.40 11.38
C LEU A 437 2.39 -12.86 11.79
N PRO A 438 2.29 -11.79 12.59
CA PRO A 438 1.05 -11.03 12.71
C PRO A 438 0.73 -10.32 11.39
N ILE A 439 -0.45 -10.59 10.82
CA ILE A 439 -0.87 -9.99 9.55
C ILE A 439 -1.82 -8.80 9.69
N PHE A 440 -2.35 -8.55 10.89
CA PHE A 440 -3.15 -7.37 11.16
C PHE A 440 -2.50 -6.45 12.17
N LEU A 441 -2.56 -5.16 11.87
CA LEU A 441 -2.25 -4.06 12.78
C LEU A 441 -3.52 -3.67 13.54
N LYS A 442 -3.32 -2.96 14.66
CA LYS A 442 -4.41 -2.41 15.46
C LYS A 442 -5.34 -1.56 14.59
N GLY A 443 -6.66 -1.75 14.74
CA GLY A 443 -7.68 -1.01 14.00
C GLY A 443 -8.15 -1.68 12.70
N GLY A 444 -7.71 -2.91 12.41
CA GLY A 444 -8.15 -3.69 11.25
C GLY A 444 -7.38 -3.37 9.97
N TYR A 445 -6.15 -2.87 10.09
CA TYR A 445 -5.28 -2.59 8.96
C TYR A 445 -4.38 -3.78 8.67
N PHE A 446 -4.06 -4.02 7.39
CA PHE A 446 -3.19 -5.14 7.02
C PHE A 446 -1.71 -4.76 7.16
N ASN A 447 -0.92 -5.65 7.78
CA ASN A 447 0.51 -5.50 7.99
C ASN A 447 1.29 -5.88 6.72
N SER A 448 1.15 -5.09 5.66
CA SER A 448 1.89 -5.32 4.41
C SER A 448 3.39 -5.04 4.61
N GLY A 449 4.24 -5.84 3.98
CA GLY A 449 5.68 -5.63 4.05
C GLY A 449 6.51 -6.84 3.64
N GLN A 450 7.81 -6.69 3.83
CA GLN A 450 8.79 -7.77 3.78
C GLN A 450 9.26 -8.05 5.20
N PHE A 451 9.27 -9.32 5.58
CA PHE A 451 9.57 -9.75 6.94
C PHE A 451 10.66 -10.80 6.91
N ASN A 452 11.65 -10.63 7.77
CA ASN A 452 12.67 -11.63 8.03
C ASN A 452 12.34 -12.30 9.37
N LEU A 453 11.73 -13.48 9.32
CA LEU A 453 11.23 -14.17 10.51
C LEU A 453 12.27 -15.15 11.06
N PRO A 454 12.47 -15.21 12.38
CA PRO A 454 13.25 -16.29 12.98
C PRO A 454 12.52 -17.62 12.86
N ILE A 455 13.27 -18.71 12.73
CA ILE A 455 12.73 -20.07 12.72
C ILE A 455 12.80 -20.61 14.14
N VAL A 456 11.67 -21.08 14.65
CA VAL A 456 11.54 -21.78 15.93
C VAL A 456 11.63 -23.28 15.66
N MET A 457 12.63 -23.92 16.25
CA MET A 457 12.84 -25.36 16.17
C MET A 457 12.01 -26.06 17.26
N GLY A 458 11.40 -27.18 16.89
CA GLY A 458 10.58 -28.00 17.78
C GLY A 458 9.43 -28.68 17.02
N LYS A 459 8.95 -29.80 17.55
CA LYS A 459 7.82 -30.53 16.95
C LYS A 459 6.53 -29.77 17.24
N LEU A 460 5.80 -29.38 16.19
CA LEU A 460 4.54 -28.68 16.33
C LEU A 460 3.44 -29.70 16.66
N ASN A 461 3.11 -29.84 17.95
CA ASN A 461 2.04 -30.74 18.40
C ASN A 461 0.72 -29.99 18.60
N GLU A 462 -0.37 -30.74 18.81
CA GLU A 462 -1.71 -30.17 19.02
C GLU A 462 -1.76 -29.17 20.18
N ASN A 463 -0.99 -29.40 21.26
CA ASN A 463 -0.93 -28.49 22.40
C ASN A 463 -0.33 -27.14 22.00
N ILE A 464 0.70 -27.14 21.13
CA ILE A 464 1.30 -25.92 20.61
C ILE A 464 0.32 -25.18 19.70
N ILE A 465 -0.35 -25.88 18.77
CA ILE A 465 -1.35 -25.27 17.89
C ILE A 465 -2.48 -24.64 18.72
N ASN A 466 -3.03 -25.40 19.68
CA ASN A 466 -4.09 -24.93 20.57
C ASN A 466 -3.62 -23.73 21.41
N GLY A 467 -2.38 -23.75 21.91
CA GLY A 467 -1.79 -22.62 22.65
C GLY A 467 -1.64 -21.37 21.78
N LEU A 468 -1.15 -21.51 20.54
CA LEU A 468 -1.09 -20.40 19.57
C LEU A 468 -2.48 -19.85 19.24
N GLN A 469 -3.52 -20.70 19.27
CA GLN A 469 -4.89 -20.30 19.05
C GLN A 469 -5.58 -19.71 20.28
N GLN A 470 -5.11 -19.93 21.51
CA GLN A 470 -5.82 -19.49 22.72
C GLN A 470 -5.28 -18.18 23.31
N GLN A 471 -4.05 -17.79 22.97
CA GLN A 471 -3.40 -16.60 23.52
C GLN A 471 -2.52 -15.92 22.47
N ASN A 472 -1.89 -14.80 22.85
CA ASN A 472 -0.99 -14.09 21.94
C ASN A 472 0.16 -15.03 21.51
N PRO A 473 0.29 -15.35 20.20
CA PRO A 473 1.24 -16.36 19.75
C PRO A 473 2.71 -16.03 20.05
N ILE A 474 3.09 -14.74 20.02
CA ILE A 474 4.46 -14.31 20.32
C ILE A 474 4.78 -14.59 21.80
N ASN A 475 3.86 -14.23 22.70
CA ASN A 475 4.02 -14.50 24.13
C ASN A 475 4.09 -16.00 24.43
N PHE A 476 3.25 -16.80 23.75
CA PHE A 476 3.27 -18.24 23.91
C PHE A 476 4.57 -18.88 23.42
N ILE A 477 5.08 -18.46 22.26
CA ILE A 477 6.39 -18.92 21.76
C ILE A 477 7.50 -18.60 22.76
N ASN A 478 7.52 -17.38 23.30
CA ASN A 478 8.51 -17.00 24.31
C ASN A 478 8.40 -17.87 25.57
N MET A 479 7.19 -18.20 26.01
CA MET A 479 6.96 -19.11 27.13
C MET A 479 7.49 -20.52 26.83
N MET A 480 7.21 -21.08 25.65
CA MET A 480 7.74 -22.40 25.24
C MET A 480 9.28 -22.43 25.20
N ILE A 481 9.90 -21.33 24.76
CA ILE A 481 11.36 -21.19 24.75
C ILE A 481 11.91 -21.15 26.18
N GLN A 482 11.27 -20.41 27.09
CA GLN A 482 11.64 -20.38 28.51
C GLN A 482 11.50 -21.76 29.16
N GLU A 483 10.45 -22.50 28.80
CA GLU A 483 10.21 -23.88 29.24
C GLU A 483 11.08 -24.91 28.53
N LYS A 484 11.96 -24.49 27.60
CA LYS A 484 12.85 -25.35 26.80
C LYS A 484 12.11 -26.39 25.95
N GLN A 485 10.86 -26.15 25.61
CA GLN A 485 10.09 -26.99 24.68
C GLN A 485 10.46 -26.72 23.22
N THR A 486 10.86 -25.48 22.94
CA THR A 486 11.31 -25.01 21.62
C THR A 486 12.53 -24.10 21.78
N TYR A 487 13.20 -23.78 20.67
CA TYR A 487 14.32 -22.82 20.67
C TYR A 487 14.43 -22.12 19.31
N PHE A 488 14.98 -20.91 19.27
CA PHE A 488 15.26 -20.24 18.00
C PHE A 488 16.45 -20.90 17.29
N HIS A 489 16.34 -21.11 15.98
CA HIS A 489 17.48 -21.52 15.18
C HIS A 489 18.47 -20.34 15.05
N ASN A 490 19.72 -20.56 15.48
CA ASN A 490 20.67 -19.48 15.75
C ASN A 490 21.11 -18.66 14.53
N VAL A 491 20.86 -19.14 13.31
CA VAL A 491 21.33 -18.50 12.07
C VAL A 491 20.31 -18.47 10.95
N THR A 492 19.20 -19.19 11.06
CA THR A 492 18.30 -19.42 9.91
C THR A 492 17.05 -18.60 10.06
N SER A 493 16.65 -17.97 8.96
CA SER A 493 15.47 -17.11 8.93
C SER A 493 14.66 -17.30 7.65
N LEU A 494 13.36 -17.07 7.76
CA LEU A 494 12.41 -17.15 6.66
C LEU A 494 12.12 -15.73 6.16
N LEU A 495 12.48 -15.43 4.90
CA LEU A 495 12.14 -14.18 4.26
C LEU A 495 10.79 -14.31 3.56
N ILE A 496 9.81 -13.54 4.01
CA ILE A 496 8.47 -13.53 3.43
C ILE A 496 8.05 -12.13 3.04
N ARG A 497 7.11 -12.07 2.12
CA ARG A 497 6.42 -10.85 1.73
C ARG A 497 4.92 -11.08 1.84
N VAL A 498 4.25 -10.17 2.53
CA VAL A 498 2.79 -10.15 2.56
C VAL A 498 2.28 -8.81 2.04
N ARG A 499 1.23 -8.86 1.22
CA ARG A 499 0.65 -7.67 0.60
C ARG A 499 -0.86 -7.77 0.62
N ASP A 500 -1.50 -6.72 1.11
CA ASP A 500 -2.93 -6.51 0.90
C ASP A 500 -3.20 -6.30 -0.60
N TYR A 501 -4.20 -6.96 -1.18
CA TYR A 501 -4.55 -6.77 -2.59
C TYR A 501 -4.98 -5.33 -2.87
N GLN A 502 -5.52 -4.61 -1.89
CA GLN A 502 -5.79 -3.17 -1.99
C GLN A 502 -4.54 -2.34 -2.35
N ARG A 503 -3.35 -2.94 -2.26
CA ARG A 503 -2.04 -2.33 -2.52
C ARG A 503 -1.35 -2.77 -3.79
N GLU A 504 -2.05 -3.52 -4.62
CA GLU A 504 -1.54 -3.95 -5.93
C GLU A 504 -1.60 -2.79 -6.94
N PHE A 505 -0.90 -1.70 -6.64
CA PHE A 505 -0.43 -0.77 -7.64
C PHE A 505 0.74 -1.49 -8.25
N LYS A 506 0.58 -1.94 -9.50
CA LYS A 506 1.67 -2.47 -10.33
C LYS A 506 2.98 -1.90 -9.81
N SER A 507 3.75 -2.71 -9.09
CA SER A 507 5.15 -2.40 -8.96
C SER A 507 5.59 -2.18 -10.40
N ILE A 508 6.16 -1.02 -10.72
CA ILE A 508 6.73 -0.79 -12.06
C ILE A 508 7.90 -1.77 -12.31
N TYR A 509 8.18 -2.67 -11.37
CA TYR A 509 8.81 -3.95 -11.63
C TYR A 509 7.80 -4.94 -12.21
N PRO A 510 7.96 -5.38 -13.47
CA PRO A 510 7.14 -6.44 -14.02
C PRO A 510 7.32 -7.69 -13.15
N VAL A 511 6.27 -8.04 -12.39
CA VAL A 511 6.11 -9.37 -11.77
C VAL A 511 5.69 -10.37 -12.85
N SER A 512 6.31 -10.29 -14.04
CA SER A 512 6.13 -11.25 -15.12
C SER A 512 7.21 -12.34 -15.09
N GLU A 513 8.00 -12.45 -14.03
CA GLU A 513 9.10 -13.41 -13.95
C GLU A 513 9.04 -14.39 -12.76
N PHE A 514 8.02 -14.37 -11.90
CA PHE A 514 8.03 -15.27 -10.72
C PHE A 514 6.77 -16.11 -10.46
N THR A 515 5.68 -15.93 -11.19
CA THR A 515 4.43 -16.69 -10.97
C THR A 515 4.25 -17.92 -11.85
N SER A 516 5.17 -18.20 -12.79
CA SER A 516 5.12 -19.44 -13.59
C SER A 516 5.94 -20.61 -13.03
N GLN A 517 6.69 -20.43 -11.92
CA GLN A 517 7.54 -21.49 -11.34
C GLN A 517 6.92 -22.22 -10.14
N LEU A 518 5.86 -21.70 -9.51
CA LEU A 518 5.27 -22.35 -8.33
C LEU A 518 4.14 -23.34 -8.65
N ASN A 519 3.61 -23.35 -9.87
CA ASN A 519 2.54 -24.29 -10.27
C ASN A 519 3.05 -25.58 -10.93
N SER A 520 4.32 -25.68 -11.34
CA SER A 520 4.84 -26.87 -12.02
C SER A 520 5.26 -28.00 -11.06
N ASN A 521 5.51 -27.70 -9.78
CA ASN A 521 5.98 -28.72 -8.83
C ASN A 521 4.85 -29.45 -8.08
N PHE A 522 3.61 -28.93 -8.12
CA PHE A 522 2.48 -29.58 -7.44
C PHE A 522 1.77 -30.65 -8.27
N GLN A 523 2.03 -30.74 -9.57
CA GLN A 523 1.32 -31.68 -10.46
C GLN A 523 2.14 -32.89 -10.94
N MET A 524 3.42 -32.96 -10.58
CA MET A 524 4.24 -34.15 -10.84
C MET A 524 4.08 -35.25 -9.77
N VAL A 525 3.59 -34.92 -8.57
CA VAL A 525 3.35 -35.91 -7.50
C VAL A 525 1.96 -36.56 -7.63
N ALA A 526 0.97 -35.87 -8.22
CA ALA A 526 -0.39 -36.38 -8.37
C ALA A 526 -0.55 -37.51 -9.40
N ASN A 527 0.41 -37.71 -10.31
CA ASN A 527 0.36 -38.77 -11.32
C ASN A 527 1.11 -40.05 -10.93
N CYS A 528 1.72 -40.09 -9.73
CA CYS A 528 2.41 -41.29 -9.22
C CYS A 528 1.60 -42.08 -8.18
N LEU A 529 0.45 -41.57 -7.72
CA LEU A 529 -0.41 -42.27 -6.77
C LEU A 529 -1.68 -42.72 -7.50
N GLY A 530 -1.71 -44.01 -7.80
CA GLY A 530 -2.77 -44.66 -8.55
C GLY A 530 -4.15 -44.44 -7.94
N SER A 531 -5.12 -44.36 -8.84
CA SER A 531 -6.53 -44.61 -8.58
C SER A 531 -6.71 -45.88 -7.74
N SER A 532 -7.22 -45.74 -6.53
CA SER A 532 -8.05 -46.76 -5.90
C SER A 532 -9.26 -46.08 -5.31
N GLU A 533 -10.40 -46.34 -5.93
CA GLU A 533 -11.76 -46.08 -5.46
C GLU A 533 -11.93 -46.53 -4.01
N PHE A 534 -12.66 -45.77 -3.19
CA PHE A 534 -13.73 -46.31 -2.34
C PHE A 534 -14.71 -45.19 -1.98
N THR A 535 -15.99 -45.57 -2.03
CA THR A 535 -17.27 -44.83 -1.86
C THR A 535 -17.32 -43.67 -0.90
#